data_AF-A0A8I1E881-F1
#
_entry.id   AF-A0A8I1E881-F1
#
_cell.length_a   1.000
_cell.length_b   1.000
_cell.length_c   1.000
_cell.angle_alpha   90.00
_cell.angle_beta   90.00
_cell.angle_gamma   90.00
#
_symmetry.space_group_name_H-M   'P 1'
#
loop_
_entity.id
_entity.type
_entity.pdbx_description
1 polymer ?
#
loop_
_entity_poly.entity_id
_entity_poly.type
_entity_poly.pdbx_seq_one_letter_code
_entity_poly.pdbx_strand_id
1 'polypeptide(L)'
;MPRNPSFAVVLEGGLVQAILVQDWPAHLSLPPFVVVDYDTEGADDDEITRFPIGDSEAEAVCRGESPTVHEALADSVSPRAVLAALDEPVVDDGPDPLAIARSVRQDILDLDATLNTAEQPPSGEDYNHLYVLANCGLIDVLKALGDPTDFGE
;
A
#
# COMPACT_ATOMS: atom_id res chain seq x y z
N MET A 1 -1.10 -11.74 -7.96
CA MET A 1 -1.47 -11.66 -6.53
C MET A 1 -0.73 -10.46 -5.97
N PRO A 2 -1.37 -9.60 -5.16
CA PRO A 2 -0.70 -8.46 -4.57
C PRO A 2 0.38 -8.96 -3.61
N ARG A 3 1.57 -8.42 -3.78
CA ARG A 3 2.67 -8.56 -2.84
C ARG A 3 2.63 -7.36 -1.90
N ASN A 4 3.21 -7.52 -0.71
CA ASN A 4 3.39 -6.37 0.16
C ASN A 4 4.37 -5.38 -0.50
N PRO A 5 4.05 -4.08 -0.56
CA PRO A 5 4.98 -3.09 -1.06
C PRO A 5 6.25 -3.08 -0.22
N SER A 6 7.40 -2.93 -0.87
CA SER A 6 8.70 -2.82 -0.21
C SER A 6 9.46 -1.61 -0.74
N PHE A 7 10.35 -1.07 0.09
CA PHE A 7 11.19 0.06 -0.30
C PHE A 7 12.64 -0.18 0.11
N ALA A 8 13.55 0.43 -0.63
CA ALA A 8 14.97 0.44 -0.32
C ALA A 8 15.52 1.86 -0.41
N VAL A 9 16.34 2.25 0.56
CA VAL A 9 17.11 3.49 0.51
C VAL A 9 18.52 3.12 0.05
N VAL A 10 18.89 3.56 -1.15
CA VAL A 10 20.18 3.25 -1.76
C VAL A 10 21.17 4.35 -1.38
N LEU A 11 22.24 3.96 -0.70
CA LEU A 11 23.30 4.85 -0.24
C LEU A 11 24.59 4.61 -1.03
N GLU A 12 25.28 5.68 -1.39
CA GLU A 12 26.65 5.65 -1.90
C GLU A 12 27.44 6.79 -1.25
N GLY A 13 28.59 6.46 -0.65
CA GLY A 13 29.44 7.46 0.01
C GLY A 13 28.76 8.22 1.16
N GLY A 14 27.73 7.62 1.79
CA GLY A 14 26.94 8.25 2.85
C GLY A 14 25.76 9.09 2.35
N LEU A 15 25.60 9.24 1.03
CA LEU A 15 24.53 10.03 0.44
C LEU A 15 23.42 9.14 -0.12
N VAL A 16 22.17 9.57 0.07
CA VAL A 16 21.00 8.94 -0.58
C VAL A 16 21.07 9.19 -2.07
N GLN A 17 21.21 8.12 -2.84
CA GLN A 17 21.24 8.16 -4.31
C GLN A 17 19.84 7.97 -4.89
N ALA A 18 19.07 7.06 -4.32
CA ALA A 18 17.72 6.75 -4.75
C ALA A 18 16.91 6.14 -3.62
N ILE A 19 15.61 6.35 -3.69
CA ILE A 19 14.63 5.56 -2.93
C ILE A 19 13.89 4.71 -3.95
N LEU A 20 14.02 3.40 -3.82
CA LEU A 20 13.38 2.44 -4.70
C LEU A 20 12.14 1.90 -4.02
N VAL A 21 11.07 1.73 -4.79
CA VAL A 21 9.84 1.09 -4.33
C VAL A 21 9.50 -0.05 -5.27
N GLN A 22 9.10 -1.18 -4.71
CA GLN A 22 8.70 -2.36 -5.44
C GLN A 22 7.34 -2.85 -4.95
N ASP A 23 6.54 -3.39 -5.87
CA ASP A 23 5.20 -3.91 -5.59
C ASP A 23 4.23 -2.85 -5.01
N TRP A 24 4.47 -1.55 -5.25
CA TRP A 24 3.54 -0.48 -4.86
C TRP A 24 2.22 -0.58 -5.63
N PRO A 25 1.06 -0.35 -4.98
CA PRO A 25 -0.21 -0.43 -5.68
C PRO A 25 -0.29 0.65 -6.76
N ALA A 26 -0.45 0.24 -8.03
CA ALA A 26 -0.42 1.15 -9.18
C ALA A 26 -1.54 2.22 -9.19
N HIS A 27 -2.57 2.05 -8.37
CA HIS A 27 -3.67 3.00 -8.22
C HIS A 27 -3.42 4.07 -7.13
N LEU A 28 -2.35 3.92 -6.34
CA LEU A 28 -1.96 4.88 -5.31
C LEU A 28 -0.79 5.73 -5.82
N SER A 29 -0.83 7.01 -5.52
CA SER A 29 0.35 7.87 -5.68
C SER A 29 1.52 7.32 -4.86
N LEU A 30 2.73 7.43 -5.39
CA LEU A 30 3.92 7.10 -4.63
C LEU A 30 4.04 8.03 -3.41
N PRO A 31 4.45 7.50 -2.24
CA PRO A 31 4.54 8.31 -1.03
C PRO A 31 5.74 9.25 -1.13
N PRO A 32 5.64 10.50 -0.64
CA PRO A 32 6.80 11.36 -0.51
C PRO A 32 7.73 10.83 0.58
N PHE A 33 9.04 10.89 0.34
CA PHE A 33 10.04 10.59 1.36
C PHE A 33 10.75 11.86 1.79
N VAL A 34 11.18 11.89 3.05
CA VAL A 34 12.05 12.95 3.58
C VAL A 34 13.25 12.29 4.22
N VAL A 35 14.44 12.75 3.84
CA VAL A 35 15.71 12.39 4.48
C VAL A 35 16.04 13.52 5.43
N VAL A 36 16.32 13.18 6.69
CA VAL A 36 16.68 14.12 7.76
C VAL A 36 18.03 13.72 8.29
N ASP A 37 19.03 14.57 8.08
CA ASP A 37 20.37 14.41 8.64
C ASP A 37 20.56 15.41 9.78
N TYR A 38 20.68 14.90 11.00
CA TYR A 38 20.91 15.72 12.19
C TYR A 38 22.35 16.19 12.32
N ASP A 39 23.27 15.66 11.51
CA ASP A 39 24.61 16.20 11.41
C ASP A 39 24.58 17.48 10.57
N THR A 40 24.73 18.62 11.23
CA THR A 40 24.77 19.96 10.62
C THR A 40 26.20 20.49 10.52
N GLU A 41 27.21 19.70 10.93
CA GLU A 41 28.59 20.17 10.94
C GLU A 41 29.08 20.46 9.52
N GLY A 42 29.38 21.73 9.25
CA GLY A 42 29.88 22.19 7.96
C GLY A 42 28.81 22.42 6.89
N ALA A 43 27.52 22.30 7.23
CA ALA A 43 26.42 22.74 6.37
C ALA A 43 26.28 24.27 6.38
N ASP A 44 25.82 24.84 5.27
CA ASP A 44 25.54 26.27 5.21
C ASP A 44 24.22 26.59 5.95
N ASP A 45 24.13 27.78 6.55
CA ASP A 45 22.96 28.21 7.34
C ASP A 45 21.63 28.14 6.55
N ASP A 46 21.67 28.28 5.22
CA ASP A 46 20.50 28.19 4.34
C ASP A 46 20.11 26.74 3.96
N GLU A 47 20.97 25.77 4.22
CA GLU A 47 20.68 24.32 4.09
C GLU A 47 20.08 23.73 5.38
N ILE A 48 20.30 24.39 6.52
CA ILE A 48 19.80 23.96 7.83
C ILE A 48 18.31 24.29 7.96
N THR A 49 17.50 23.26 8.12
CA THR A 49 16.08 23.37 8.44
C THR A 49 15.88 23.31 9.96
N ARG A 50 15.13 24.27 10.49
CA ARG A 50 14.71 24.31 11.90
C ARG A 50 13.26 23.89 12.06
N PHE A 51 12.98 23.00 12.99
CA PHE A 51 11.62 22.54 13.24
C PHE A 51 11.42 22.11 14.70
N PRO A 52 10.19 22.22 15.23
CA PRO A 52 9.89 21.80 16.59
C PRO A 52 9.88 20.27 16.72
N ILE A 53 10.54 19.73 17.75
CA ILE A 53 10.43 18.35 18.20
C ILE A 53 10.11 18.36 19.71
N GLY A 54 8.89 18.00 20.06
CA GLY A 54 8.40 18.09 21.44
C GLY A 54 8.46 19.54 21.96
N ASP A 55 9.17 19.75 23.08
CA ASP A 55 9.37 21.07 23.69
C ASP A 55 10.68 21.76 23.23
N SER A 56 11.37 21.21 22.24
CA SER A 56 12.66 21.71 21.73
C SER A 56 12.61 22.08 20.25
N GLU A 57 13.52 22.98 19.83
CA GLU A 57 13.81 23.24 18.43
C GLU A 57 14.97 22.35 17.99
N ALA A 58 14.81 21.65 16.87
CA ALA A 58 15.84 20.83 16.27
C ALA A 58 16.33 21.45 14.96
N GLU A 59 17.61 21.24 14.68
CA GLU A 59 18.28 21.63 13.43
C GLU A 59 18.69 20.36 12.67
N ALA A 60 18.41 20.32 11.37
CA ALA A 60 18.83 19.22 10.51
C ALA A 60 18.95 19.69 9.05
N VAL A 61 19.76 18.99 8.26
CA VAL A 61 19.73 19.09 6.80
C VAL A 61 18.63 18.18 6.29
N CYS A 62 17.63 18.76 5.62
CA CYS A 62 16.43 18.06 5.19
C CYS A 62 16.31 18.05 3.67
N ARG A 63 16.00 16.89 3.09
CA ARG A 63 15.73 16.77 1.65
C ARG A 63 14.47 15.95 1.39
N GLY A 64 13.60 16.48 0.54
CA GLY A 64 12.48 15.73 -0.01
C GLY A 64 12.95 14.86 -1.18
N GLU A 65 12.56 13.59 -1.17
CA GLU A 65 12.90 12.62 -2.20
C GLU A 65 11.65 12.01 -2.82
N SER A 66 11.65 11.94 -4.16
CA SER A 66 10.62 11.21 -4.90
C SER A 66 11.11 9.78 -5.13
N PRO A 67 10.39 8.76 -4.66
CA PRO A 67 10.79 7.39 -4.89
C PRO A 67 10.63 7.03 -6.37
N THR A 68 11.39 6.03 -6.80
CA THR A 68 11.31 5.46 -8.14
C THR A 68 10.86 4.00 -8.06
N VAL A 69 10.00 3.59 -8.98
CA VAL A 69 9.55 2.20 -9.10
C VAL A 69 10.72 1.36 -9.63
N HIS A 70 11.07 0.29 -8.90
CA HIS A 70 12.19 -0.61 -9.22
C HIS A 70 12.11 -1.16 -10.65
N GLU A 71 10.94 -1.59 -11.08
CA GLU A 71 10.69 -2.16 -12.41
C GLU A 71 10.98 -1.18 -13.57
N ALA A 72 11.05 0.13 -13.27
CA ALA A 72 11.40 1.15 -14.25
C ALA A 72 12.94 1.32 -14.42
N LEU A 73 13.75 0.69 -13.59
CA LEU A 73 15.21 0.83 -13.53
C LEU A 73 15.91 -0.51 -13.74
N ALA A 74 16.47 -0.71 -14.95
CA ALA A 74 17.07 -1.97 -15.38
C ALA A 74 18.23 -2.48 -14.48
N ASP A 75 19.03 -1.56 -13.92
CA ASP A 75 20.22 -1.88 -13.12
C ASP A 75 20.03 -1.61 -11.62
N SER A 76 18.79 -1.52 -11.14
CA SER A 76 18.51 -1.25 -9.73
C SER A 76 18.41 -2.53 -8.90
N VAL A 77 18.77 -2.43 -7.61
CA VAL A 77 18.57 -3.55 -6.68
C VAL A 77 17.08 -3.69 -6.38
N SER A 78 16.57 -4.91 -6.37
CA SER A 78 15.20 -5.20 -5.94
C SER A 78 15.10 -5.07 -4.41
N PRO A 79 14.30 -4.13 -3.87
CA PRO A 79 14.05 -4.06 -2.42
C PRO A 79 13.63 -5.41 -1.83
N ARG A 80 12.79 -6.14 -2.56
CA ARG A 80 12.31 -7.46 -2.15
C ARG A 80 13.41 -8.51 -2.07
N ALA A 81 14.30 -8.54 -3.08
CA ALA A 81 15.43 -9.46 -3.09
C ALA A 81 16.40 -9.19 -1.94
N VAL A 82 16.58 -7.91 -1.57
CA VAL A 82 17.40 -7.52 -0.40
C VAL A 82 16.75 -8.01 0.89
N LEU A 83 15.45 -7.76 1.09
CA LEU A 83 14.73 -8.24 2.28
C LEU A 83 14.83 -9.76 2.40
N ALA A 84 14.61 -10.49 1.30
CA ALA A 84 14.75 -11.95 1.29
C ALA A 84 16.19 -12.41 1.62
N ALA A 85 17.21 -11.70 1.14
CA ALA A 85 18.61 -12.00 1.46
C ALA A 85 19.00 -11.68 2.92
N LEU A 86 18.22 -10.82 3.60
CA LEU A 86 18.36 -10.47 5.01
C LEU A 86 17.50 -11.36 5.93
N ASP A 87 16.81 -12.37 5.38
CA ASP A 87 15.83 -13.19 6.09
C ASP A 87 14.66 -12.38 6.69
N GLU A 88 14.37 -11.19 6.14
CA GLU A 88 13.21 -10.38 6.52
C GLU A 88 11.92 -10.94 5.88
N PRO A 89 10.77 -10.83 6.57
CA PRO A 89 9.53 -11.43 6.09
C PRO A 89 9.05 -10.73 4.81
N VAL A 90 8.83 -11.52 3.77
CA VAL A 90 8.22 -11.05 2.52
C VAL A 90 6.93 -11.81 2.26
N VAL A 91 5.84 -11.08 2.03
CA VAL A 91 4.51 -11.66 1.82
C VAL A 91 4.28 -11.79 0.33
N ASP A 92 4.40 -13.01 -0.18
CA ASP A 92 4.25 -13.28 -1.62
C ASP A 92 2.78 -13.38 -2.06
N ASP A 93 1.85 -13.67 -1.15
CA ASP A 93 0.49 -14.06 -1.51
C ASP A 93 -0.55 -13.50 -0.52
N GLY A 94 -0.96 -12.24 -0.75
CA GLY A 94 -2.21 -11.71 -0.18
C GLY A 94 -3.38 -11.86 -1.16
N PRO A 95 -4.62 -12.00 -0.70
CA PRO A 95 -5.78 -11.90 -1.60
C PRO A 95 -5.81 -10.52 -2.27
N ASP A 96 -6.05 -10.45 -3.58
CA ASP A 96 -6.16 -9.19 -4.34
C ASP A 96 -7.47 -8.46 -3.98
N PRO A 97 -7.41 -7.33 -3.23
CA PRO A 97 -8.63 -6.63 -2.84
C PRO A 97 -9.45 -6.19 -4.05
N LEU A 98 -8.79 -5.84 -5.16
CA LEU A 98 -9.47 -5.42 -6.37
C LEU A 98 -10.12 -6.62 -7.09
N ALA A 99 -9.48 -7.79 -7.08
CA ALA A 99 -10.09 -9.00 -7.61
C ALA A 99 -11.30 -9.43 -6.78
N ILE A 100 -11.21 -9.38 -5.45
CA ILE A 100 -12.35 -9.65 -4.55
C ILE A 100 -13.49 -8.67 -4.85
N ALA A 101 -13.22 -7.36 -4.87
CA ALA A 101 -14.24 -6.34 -5.14
C ALA A 101 -14.91 -6.54 -6.52
N ARG A 102 -14.13 -6.96 -7.54
CA ARG A 102 -14.67 -7.29 -8.87
C ARG A 102 -15.55 -8.54 -8.83
N SER A 103 -15.15 -9.57 -8.09
CA SER A 103 -15.95 -10.79 -7.90
C SER A 103 -17.29 -10.45 -7.26
N VAL A 104 -17.28 -9.75 -6.12
CA VAL A 104 -18.50 -9.34 -5.39
C VAL A 104 -19.43 -8.52 -6.28
N ARG A 105 -18.89 -7.60 -7.07
CA ARG A 105 -19.68 -6.85 -8.05
C ARG A 105 -20.33 -7.76 -9.10
N GLN A 106 -19.60 -8.74 -9.60
CA GLN A 106 -20.13 -9.68 -10.59
C GLN A 106 -21.25 -10.53 -9.97
N ASP A 107 -21.06 -11.04 -8.76
CA ASP A 107 -22.06 -11.85 -8.05
C ASP A 107 -23.37 -11.06 -7.82
N ILE A 108 -23.28 -9.77 -7.48
CA ILE A 108 -24.46 -8.89 -7.35
C ILE A 108 -25.18 -8.72 -8.69
N LEU A 109 -24.44 -8.54 -9.80
CA LEU A 109 -25.03 -8.41 -11.14
C LEU A 109 -25.69 -9.70 -11.59
N ASP A 110 -25.09 -10.85 -11.28
CA ASP A 110 -25.63 -12.16 -11.61
C ASP A 110 -26.91 -12.47 -10.81
N LEU A 111 -26.97 -12.06 -9.54
CA LEU A 111 -28.18 -12.12 -8.73
C LEU A 111 -29.30 -11.23 -9.33
N ASP A 112 -28.99 -9.98 -9.68
CA ASP A 112 -29.96 -9.07 -10.32
C ASP A 112 -30.48 -9.63 -11.66
N ALA A 113 -29.59 -10.17 -12.50
CA ALA A 113 -29.97 -10.81 -13.76
C ALA A 113 -30.90 -12.02 -13.55
N THR A 114 -30.64 -12.82 -12.50
CA THR A 114 -31.48 -13.97 -12.14
C THR A 114 -32.88 -13.52 -11.71
N LEU A 115 -32.98 -12.49 -10.87
CA LEU A 115 -34.26 -11.92 -10.44
C LEU A 115 -35.05 -11.34 -11.61
N ASN A 116 -34.38 -10.59 -12.49
CA ASN A 116 -34.99 -10.03 -13.68
C ASN A 116 -35.51 -11.14 -14.62
N THR A 117 -34.76 -12.23 -14.78
CA THR A 117 -35.17 -13.38 -15.61
C THR A 117 -36.37 -14.12 -15.04
N ALA A 118 -36.49 -14.17 -13.71
CA ALA A 118 -37.62 -14.80 -13.04
C ALA A 118 -38.93 -13.99 -13.14
N GLU A 119 -38.88 -12.74 -13.62
CA GLU A 119 -40.01 -11.79 -13.69
C GLU A 119 -40.80 -11.66 -12.36
N GLN A 120 -40.12 -11.89 -11.23
CA GLN A 120 -40.72 -11.85 -9.91
C GLN A 120 -40.11 -10.72 -9.07
N PRO A 121 -40.91 -10.07 -8.21
CA PRO A 121 -40.36 -9.12 -7.26
C PRO A 121 -39.41 -9.84 -6.28
N PRO A 122 -38.33 -9.19 -5.83
CA PRO A 122 -37.39 -9.80 -4.89
C PRO A 122 -38.08 -10.25 -3.60
N SER A 123 -37.79 -11.48 -3.19
CA SER A 123 -38.25 -12.09 -1.95
C SER A 123 -37.36 -11.69 -0.76
N GLY A 124 -37.80 -12.01 0.46
CA GLY A 124 -36.98 -11.84 1.66
C GLY A 124 -35.67 -12.65 1.62
N GLU A 125 -35.67 -13.80 0.93
CA GLU A 125 -34.48 -14.62 0.74
C GLU A 125 -33.48 -13.95 -0.20
N ASP A 126 -33.96 -13.30 -1.26
CA ASP A 126 -33.13 -12.57 -2.20
C ASP A 126 -32.44 -11.37 -1.53
N TYR A 127 -33.17 -10.65 -0.66
CA TYR A 127 -32.57 -9.59 0.15
C TYR A 127 -31.51 -10.13 1.13
N ASN A 128 -31.76 -11.28 1.75
CA ASN A 128 -30.79 -11.90 2.65
C ASN A 128 -29.54 -12.36 1.87
N HIS A 129 -29.72 -12.91 0.68
CA HIS A 129 -28.60 -13.32 -0.17
C HIS A 129 -27.76 -12.11 -0.61
N LEU A 130 -28.42 -11.03 -1.05
CA LEU A 130 -27.72 -9.78 -1.37
C LEU A 130 -26.97 -9.21 -0.17
N TYR A 131 -27.59 -9.24 1.02
CA TYR A 131 -26.95 -8.79 2.25
C TYR A 131 -25.68 -9.60 2.56
N VAL A 132 -25.75 -10.93 2.49
CA VAL A 132 -24.59 -11.80 2.72
C VAL A 132 -23.50 -11.54 1.69
N LEU A 133 -23.84 -11.50 0.39
CA LEU A 133 -22.88 -11.22 -0.68
C LEU A 133 -22.17 -9.88 -0.47
N ALA A 134 -22.94 -8.81 -0.22
CA ALA A 134 -22.39 -7.47 -0.05
C ALA A 134 -21.56 -7.36 1.24
N ASN A 135 -22.05 -7.90 2.36
CA ASN A 135 -21.39 -7.74 3.66
C ASN A 135 -20.14 -8.63 3.78
N CYS A 136 -20.24 -9.92 3.47
CA CYS A 136 -19.07 -10.82 3.48
C CYS A 136 -18.05 -10.41 2.44
N GLY A 137 -18.51 -10.06 1.22
CA GLY A 137 -17.64 -9.56 0.17
C GLY A 137 -16.89 -8.29 0.56
N LEU A 138 -17.55 -7.34 1.24
CA LEU A 138 -16.89 -6.14 1.75
C LEU A 138 -15.89 -6.45 2.87
N ILE A 139 -16.23 -7.36 3.79
CA ILE A 139 -15.31 -7.82 4.84
C ILE A 139 -14.05 -8.43 4.22
N ASP A 140 -14.19 -9.26 3.19
CA ASP A 140 -13.05 -9.87 2.50
C ASP A 140 -12.16 -8.82 1.83
N VAL A 141 -12.75 -7.79 1.23
CA VAL A 141 -12.00 -6.64 0.69
C VAL A 141 -11.27 -5.90 1.80
N LEU A 142 -11.91 -5.62 2.93
CA LEU A 142 -11.30 -4.91 4.07
C LEU A 142 -10.13 -5.70 4.65
N LYS A 143 -10.30 -7.01 4.87
CA LYS A 143 -9.22 -7.91 5.31
C LYS A 143 -8.05 -7.91 4.32
N ALA A 144 -8.34 -7.98 3.01
CA ALA A 144 -7.33 -7.94 1.97
C ALA A 144 -6.57 -6.59 1.91
N LEU A 145 -7.24 -5.48 2.27
CA LEU A 145 -6.63 -4.16 2.43
C LEU A 145 -5.82 -4.00 3.73
N GLY A 146 -5.83 -5.01 4.62
CA GLY A 146 -5.09 -5.00 5.87
C GLY A 146 -5.86 -4.37 7.05
N ASP A 147 -7.18 -4.31 6.99
CA ASP A 147 -8.01 -3.90 8.14
C ASP A 147 -7.84 -4.92 9.29
N PRO A 148 -7.35 -4.50 10.47
CA PRO A 148 -7.10 -5.40 11.59
C PRO A 148 -8.37 -5.75 12.39
N THR A 149 -9.53 -5.21 12.01
CA THR A 149 -10.80 -5.43 12.70
C THR A 149 -11.21 -6.90 12.67
N ASP A 150 -11.61 -7.44 13.83
CA ASP A 150 -12.26 -8.74 13.91
C ASP A 150 -13.75 -8.60 13.59
N PHE A 151 -14.16 -9.14 12.45
CA PHE A 151 -15.54 -9.09 11.96
C PHE A 151 -16.39 -10.27 12.45
N GLY A 152 -15.85 -11.16 13.29
CA GLY A 152 -16.46 -12.43 13.66
C GLY A 152 -16.29 -13.52 12.61
N GLU A 153 -16.49 -14.78 13.01
CA GLU A 153 -16.66 -15.93 12.10
C GLU A 153 -18.06 -15.94 11.47
#